data_AF-A0A1G7BJ12-F1
#
_entry.id   AF-A0A1G7BJ12-F1
#
_cell.length_a   1.000
_cell.length_b   1.000
_cell.length_c   1.000
_cell.angle_alpha   90.00
_cell.angle_beta   90.00
_cell.angle_gamma   90.00
#
_symmetry.space_group_name_H-M   'P 1'
#
loop_
_entity.id
_entity.type
_entity.pdbx_description
1 polymer ?
#
loop_
_entity_poly.entity_id
_entity_poly.type
_entity_poly.pdbx_seq_one_letter_code
_entity_poly.pdbx_strand_id
1 'polypeptide(L)' 'MSPNNKLLDVVELAQYLGLQPKSIYNLRYRTPELLPPAILIGRRRLFWNRDNVDAFLDEQQEKTLERQKKTRRTIN' A
#
# COMPACT_ATOMS: atom_id res chain seq x y z
N MET A 1 15.37 -17.20 -0.69
CA MET A 1 14.09 -16.51 -0.96
C MET A 1 14.19 -15.91 -2.35
N SER A 2 13.47 -16.45 -3.34
CA SER A 2 13.44 -15.83 -4.66
C SER A 2 12.73 -14.48 -4.52
N PRO A 3 13.31 -13.36 -4.98
CA PRO A 3 12.63 -12.08 -4.95
C PRO A 3 11.41 -12.25 -5.85
N ASN A 4 10.23 -12.25 -5.25
CA ASN A 4 8.99 -12.49 -5.95
C ASN A 4 8.61 -11.15 -6.58
N ASN A 5 9.39 -10.75 -7.60
CA ASN A 5 9.27 -9.50 -8.35
C ASN A 5 8.03 -9.53 -9.26
N LYS A 6 6.91 -9.94 -8.69
CA LYS A 6 5.62 -10.02 -9.33
C LYS A 6 5.06 -8.60 -9.35
N LEU A 7 4.78 -8.14 -10.55
CA LEU A 7 4.02 -6.92 -10.78
C LEU A 7 2.54 -7.26 -10.68
N LEU A 8 1.89 -6.70 -9.66
CA LEU A 8 0.45 -6.79 -9.45
C LEU A 8 -0.25 -5.74 -10.29
N ASP A 9 -1.26 -6.12 -11.05
CA ASP A 9 -2.18 -5.13 -11.63
C ASP A 9 -3.16 -4.58 -10.56
N VAL A 10 -4.05 -3.67 -10.96
CA VAL A 10 -5.03 -3.07 -10.04
C VAL A 10 -5.95 -4.12 -9.40
N VAL A 11 -6.32 -5.17 -10.14
CA VAL A 11 -7.24 -6.20 -9.66
C VAL A 11 -6.53 -7.11 -8.67
N GLU A 12 -5.30 -7.54 -9.00
CA GLU A 12 -4.47 -8.34 -8.11
C GLU A 12 -4.12 -7.58 -6.83
N LEU A 13 -3.78 -6.28 -6.92
CA LEU A 13 -3.55 -5.45 -5.74
C LEU A 13 -4.82 -5.33 -4.89
N ALA A 14 -5.97 -5.11 -5.51
CA ALA A 14 -7.23 -5.01 -4.80
C ALA A 14 -7.55 -6.31 -4.04
N GLN A 15 -7.38 -7.46 -4.67
CA GLN A 15 -7.53 -8.77 -4.03
C GLN A 15 -6.53 -8.93 -2.87
N TYR A 16 -5.28 -8.53 -3.07
CA TYR A 16 -4.24 -8.61 -2.06
C TYR A 16 -4.56 -7.79 -0.80
N LEU A 17 -5.10 -6.59 -0.99
CA LEU A 17 -5.49 -5.69 0.10
C LEU A 17 -6.89 -5.98 0.66
N GLY A 18 -7.64 -6.94 0.09
CA GLY A 18 -9.04 -7.18 0.46
C GLY A 18 -9.99 -6.04 0.09
N LEU A 19 -9.65 -5.26 -0.93
CA LEU A 19 -10.40 -4.09 -1.40
C LEU A 19 -11.05 -4.34 -2.77
N GLN A 20 -11.94 -3.43 -3.15
CA GLN A 20 -12.48 -3.37 -4.51
C GLN A 20 -11.51 -2.62 -5.44
N PRO A 21 -11.35 -3.02 -6.72
CA PRO A 21 -10.51 -2.29 -7.68
C PRO A 21 -10.86 -0.80 -7.78
N LYS A 22 -12.15 -0.47 -7.71
CA LYS A 22 -12.64 0.92 -7.67
C LYS A 22 -12.08 1.71 -6.47
N SER A 23 -11.95 1.06 -5.32
CA SER A 23 -11.37 1.68 -4.12
C SER A 23 -9.91 2.03 -4.33
N ILE A 24 -9.14 1.21 -5.05
CA ILE A 24 -7.74 1.53 -5.39
C ILE A 24 -7.65 2.82 -6.20
N TYR A 25 -8.48 2.99 -7.23
CA TYR A 25 -8.52 4.23 -8.01
C TYR A 25 -8.91 5.44 -7.16
N ASN A 26 -9.92 5.29 -6.30
CA ASN A 26 -10.36 6.35 -5.40
C ASN A 26 -9.29 6.75 -4.39
N LEU A 27 -8.64 5.77 -3.75
CA LEU A 27 -7.55 6.00 -2.79
C LEU A 27 -6.38 6.69 -3.48
N ARG A 28 -6.02 6.28 -4.69
CA ARG A 28 -4.92 6.90 -5.44
C ARG A 28 -5.17 8.38 -5.73
N TYR A 29 -6.43 8.76 -5.94
CA TYR A 29 -6.81 10.14 -6.21
C TYR A 29 -6.98 10.97 -4.92
N ARG A 30 -7.60 10.38 -3.88
CA ARG A 30 -8.02 11.12 -2.68
C ARG A 30 -6.98 11.11 -1.57
N THR A 31 -6.26 10.01 -1.41
CA THR A 31 -5.33 9.73 -0.31
C THR A 31 -4.17 8.87 -0.83
N PRO A 32 -3.33 9.40 -1.73
CA PRO A 32 -2.23 8.65 -2.34
C PRO A 32 -1.23 8.12 -1.31
N GLU A 33 -1.12 8.75 -0.14
CA GLU A 33 -0.29 8.34 0.99
C GLU A 33 -0.70 7.00 1.63
N LEU A 34 -1.92 6.51 1.33
CA LEU A 34 -2.43 5.22 1.81
C LEU A 34 -2.23 4.08 0.81
N LEU A 35 -1.66 4.36 -0.36
CA LEU A 35 -1.35 3.34 -1.35
C LEU A 35 0.16 3.27 -1.61
N PRO A 36 0.68 2.06 -1.90
CA PRO A 36 2.04 1.89 -2.35
C PRO A 36 2.26 2.59 -3.71
N PRO A 37 3.50 3.00 -4.02
CA PRO A 37 3.83 3.68 -5.26
C PRO A 37 3.53 2.79 -6.48
N ALA A 38 2.79 3.36 -7.43
CA ALA A 38 2.41 2.68 -8.66
C ALA A 38 3.46 2.90 -9.76
N ILE A 39 3.75 1.84 -10.51
CA ILE A 39 4.60 1.83 -11.70
C ILE A 39 3.69 1.96 -12.92
N LEU A 40 3.89 3.00 -13.72
CA LEU A 40 3.20 3.14 -15.01
C LEU A 40 4.00 2.40 -16.09
N ILE A 41 3.41 1.37 -16.68
CA ILE A 41 4.01 0.63 -17.80
C ILE A 41 3.24 0.95 -19.08
N GLY A 42 3.96 1.44 -20.09
CA GLY A 42 3.39 1.93 -21.33
C GLY A 42 2.64 3.26 -21.12
N ARG A 43 1.43 3.38 -21.68
CA ARG A 43 0.66 4.65 -21.65
C ARG A 43 -0.43 4.74 -20.58
N ARG A 44 -0.92 3.60 -20.07
CA ARG A 44 -2.16 3.57 -19.24
C ARG A 44 -2.24 2.46 -18.19
N ARG A 45 -1.28 1.54 -18.13
CA ARG A 45 -1.39 0.39 -17.21
C ARG A 45 -0.58 0.66 -15.95
N LEU A 46 -1.26 0.57 -14.81
CA LEU A 46 -0.66 0.73 -13.50
C LEU A 46 -0.35 -0.65 -12.92
N PHE A 47 0.85 -0.79 -12.39
CA PHE A 47 1.33 -1.99 -11.74
C PHE A 47 1.97 -1.66 -10.40
N TRP A 48 2.02 -2.63 -9.50
CA TRP A 48 2.66 -2.52 -8.20
C TRP A 48 3.62 -3.66 -8.00
N ASN A 49 4.85 -3.34 -7.62
CA ASN A 49 5.80 -4.35 -7.22
C ASN A 49 5.38 -4.92 -5.86
N ARG A 50 5.20 -6.23 -5.77
CA ARG A 50 4.78 -6.89 -4.53
C ARG A 50 5.71 -6.62 -3.35
N ASP A 51 7.02 -6.67 -3.53
CA ASP A 51 7.99 -6.41 -2.45
C ASP A 51 7.83 -4.98 -1.92
N ASN A 52 7.55 -4.00 -2.81
CA ASN A 52 7.28 -2.63 -2.40
C ASN A 52 5.93 -2.47 -1.69
N VAL A 53 4.91 -3.26 -2.08
CA VAL A 53 3.61 -3.27 -1.41
C VAL A 53 3.78 -3.78 0.01
N ASP A 54 4.49 -4.88 0.20
CA ASP A 54 4.73 -5.50 1.51
C ASP A 54 5.52 -4.56 2.42
N ALA A 55 6.63 -3.99 1.92
CA ALA A 55 7.41 -3.00 2.68
C ALA A 55 6.59 -1.78 3.09
N PHE A 56 5.71 -1.30 2.20
CA PHE A 56 4.82 -0.19 2.51
C PHE A 56 3.82 -0.54 3.63
N LEU A 57 3.23 -1.74 3.59
CA LEU A 57 2.29 -2.18 4.62
C LEU A 57 2.98 -2.31 5.99
N ASP A 58 4.19 -2.86 6.01
CA ASP A 58 5.00 -2.98 7.23
C ASP A 58 5.29 -1.59 7.84
N GLU A 59 5.68 -0.61 7.03
CA GLU A 59 5.88 0.77 7.48
C GLU A 59 4.60 1.41 8.04
N GLN A 60 3.44 1.20 7.40
CA GLN A 60 2.17 1.76 7.89
C GLN A 60 1.75 1.13 9.22
N GLN A 61 2.01 -0.16 9.41
CA GLN A 61 1.76 -0.84 10.66
C GLN A 61 2.64 -0.28 11.79
N GLU A 62 3.94 -0.07 11.53
CA GLU A 62 4.86 0.52 12.50
C GLU A 62 4.45 1.96 12.88
N LYS A 63 4.12 2.81 11.90
CA LYS A 63 3.63 4.17 12.14
C LYS A 63 2.36 4.18 12.98
N THR A 64 1.46 3.22 12.76
CA THR A 64 0.22 3.08 13.53
C THR A 64 0.52 2.70 14.99
N LEU A 65 1.46 1.78 15.21
CA LEU A 65 1.90 1.37 16.54
C LEU A 65 2.62 2.49 17.29
N GLU A 66 3.47 3.27 16.62
CA GLU A 66 4.16 4.42 17.22
C GLU A 66 3.19 5.53 17.64
N ARG A 67 2.22 5.86 16.79
CA ARG A 67 1.15 6.83 17.11
C ARG A 67 0.40 6.41 18.38
N GLN A 68 0.05 5.13 18.51
CA GLN A 68 -0.64 4.62 19.69
C GLN A 68 0.23 4.65 20.96
N LYS A 69 1.53 4.33 20.84
CA LYS A 69 2.48 4.41 21.96
C LYS A 69 2.68 5.84 22.46
N LYS A 70 2.72 6.82 21.55
CA LYS A 70 2.92 8.24 21.89
C LYS A 70 1.73 8.80 22.67
N THR A 71 0.49 8.49 22.27
CA THR A 71 -0.72 8.94 22.98
C THR A 71 -0.81 8.39 24.41
N ARG A 72 -0.34 7.16 24.65
CA ARG A 72 -0.35 6.55 25.99
C ARG A 72 0.71 7.12 26.94
N ARG A 73 1.78 7.74 26.44
CA ARG A 73 2.84 8.34 27.28
C ARG A 73 2.50 9.73 27.80
N THR A 74 1.55 10.43 27.17
CA THR A 74 1.20 11.82 27.51
C THR A 74 0.11 11.95 28.59
N ILE A 75 -0.41 10.83 29.11
CA ILE A 75 -1.53 10.79 30.07
C ILE A 75 -1.04 10.36 31.48
N ASN A 76 0.27 10.42 31.75
CA ASN A 76 0.83 10.22 33.10
C ASN A 76 1.55 11.47 33.58
#